data_AF-A0A1H2XSR0-F1
#
_entry.id   AF-A0A1H2XSR0-F1
#
_cell.length_a   1.000
_cell.length_b   1.000
_cell.length_c   1.000
_cell.angle_alpha   90.00
_cell.angle_beta   90.00
_cell.angle_gamma   90.00
#
_symmetry.space_group_name_H-M   'P 1'
#
loop_
_entity.id
_entity.type
_entity.pdbx_description
1 polymer ?
#
loop_
_entity_poly.entity_id
_entity_poly.type
_entity_poly.pdbx_seq_one_letter_code
_entity_poly.pdbx_strand_id
1 'polypeptide(L)'
;MSKDYAIAQLWIGGNLSYMEQLCAVSFRDAGHHVKMYTYGDVGNIPDGIEICDANEIMPLGNVIAHKRTGSPAPQADKWRYNMLAKTDDQIWADTDAYCVKRFTTSNGHFHGWESDRHINNGVVGLPADSDTLAGLIDFTSDEYAIPDWFSEDLKEEMRQKKAAGDPVHVGEQSWGVWGPQALTHFLHKTGEHKYAMPIEALFPISFKKRRMMLKPNMDLSHYVTDNTLSIHFWGRRMRMRIIERENGEPHPDSLIGKLLTKHKIVPSDAPLPKSNPHKPKEAKMIPGTSIPEVTNEDRKGRGIVNLTDMADARGLDQGSGKHRFTELYQMLFNPLRTRAIHMGLLGLSEPDAVAMWLEYLSKAKLTGIDADGFAGDKDARLKTIRATSDSVETLERATAKSDPFDVVLDDASHASHHQQHAFTALFPKLKSGGLYIIEDLRFQPKQLEKSGYPRTAVLFQNYLREGGFAHPDPDIQDALNGFRADFSGCFIFQAQWHKDKRDQVLVVHKR
;
A
#
# COMPACT_ATOMS: atom_id res chain seq x y z
N MET A 1 -5.17 41.68 23.29
CA MET A 1 -5.87 40.71 22.41
C MET A 1 -5.02 39.45 22.39
N SER A 2 -5.62 38.26 22.51
CA SER A 2 -4.86 37.01 22.39
C SER A 2 -4.22 36.94 21.01
N LYS A 3 -2.94 36.53 20.94
CA LYS A 3 -2.25 36.27 19.67
C LYS A 3 -3.06 35.23 18.89
N ASP A 4 -3.24 35.45 17.59
CA ASP A 4 -3.90 34.46 16.74
C ASP A 4 -2.87 33.41 16.32
N TYR A 5 -3.19 32.14 16.50
CA TYR A 5 -2.29 31.03 16.23
C TYR A 5 -2.75 30.24 15.00
N ALA A 6 -1.84 30.03 14.05
CA ALA A 6 -2.03 29.07 12.98
C ALA A 6 -1.84 27.64 13.51
N ILE A 7 -2.48 26.68 12.84
CA ILE A 7 -2.32 25.25 13.15
C ILE A 7 -1.33 24.65 12.17
N ALA A 8 -0.23 24.13 12.69
CA ALA A 8 0.80 23.46 11.92
C ALA A 8 0.58 21.94 11.96
N GLN A 9 0.57 21.32 10.79
CA GLN A 9 0.53 19.86 10.62
C GLN A 9 1.66 19.43 9.68
N LEU A 10 2.15 18.19 9.80
CA LEU A 10 3.18 17.63 8.93
C LEU A 10 2.68 16.39 8.20
N TRP A 11 2.96 16.30 6.90
CA TRP A 11 2.73 15.09 6.12
C TRP A 11 3.92 14.74 5.22
N ILE A 12 4.50 13.55 5.44
CA ILE A 12 5.72 13.09 4.79
C ILE A 12 5.35 12.18 3.59
N GLY A 13 4.75 12.77 2.57
CA GLY A 13 4.50 12.16 1.26
C GLY A 13 3.22 11.30 1.11
N GLY A 14 2.86 11.00 -0.13
CA GLY A 14 1.65 10.24 -0.49
C GLY A 14 0.40 11.11 -0.50
N ASN A 15 -0.78 10.51 -0.33
CA ASN A 15 -2.06 11.23 -0.34
C ASN A 15 -2.64 11.29 1.08
N LEU A 16 -3.30 12.41 1.42
CA LEU A 16 -4.19 12.45 2.57
C LEU A 16 -5.41 11.57 2.31
N SER A 17 -5.79 10.77 3.31
CA SER A 17 -7.10 10.11 3.31
C SER A 17 -8.16 11.05 3.89
N TYR A 18 -9.42 10.68 3.79
CA TYR A 18 -10.54 11.43 4.35
C TYR A 18 -10.37 11.68 5.86
N MET A 19 -9.61 10.85 6.58
CA MET A 19 -9.37 11.03 8.02
C MET A 19 -8.49 12.25 8.29
N GLU A 20 -7.39 12.38 7.56
CA GLU A 20 -6.50 13.53 7.69
C GLU A 20 -7.16 14.80 7.15
N GLN A 21 -7.92 14.69 6.06
CA GLN A 21 -8.72 15.80 5.53
C GLN A 21 -9.75 16.30 6.53
N LEU A 22 -10.50 15.38 7.17
CA LEU A 22 -11.49 15.73 8.19
C LEU A 22 -10.85 16.55 9.32
N CYS A 23 -9.65 16.17 9.77
CA CYS A 23 -8.95 16.88 10.84
C CYS A 23 -8.50 18.28 10.37
N ALA A 24 -7.84 18.38 9.21
CA ALA A 24 -7.40 19.67 8.67
C ALA A 24 -8.60 20.63 8.42
N VAL A 25 -9.68 20.13 7.81
CA VAL A 25 -10.90 20.89 7.55
C VAL A 25 -11.58 21.32 8.85
N SER A 26 -11.57 20.48 9.89
CA SER A 26 -12.17 20.86 11.18
C SER A 26 -11.51 22.09 11.81
N PHE A 27 -10.18 22.25 11.66
CA PHE A 27 -9.47 23.44 12.14
C PHE A 27 -9.85 24.69 11.34
N ARG A 28 -9.85 24.58 10.00
CA ARG A 28 -10.28 25.65 9.10
C ARG A 28 -11.71 26.10 9.42
N ASP A 29 -12.63 25.15 9.58
CA ASP A 29 -14.05 25.44 9.86
C ASP A 29 -14.26 26.01 11.27
N ALA A 30 -13.35 25.74 12.21
CA ALA A 30 -13.28 26.43 13.52
C ALA A 30 -12.62 27.83 13.44
N GLY A 31 -12.20 28.24 12.24
CA GLY A 31 -11.65 29.55 11.91
C GLY A 31 -10.13 29.65 11.98
N HIS A 32 -9.40 28.56 12.23
CA HIS A 32 -7.94 28.61 12.20
C HIS A 32 -7.42 28.80 10.79
N HIS A 33 -6.31 29.54 10.68
CA HIS A 33 -5.41 29.39 9.56
C HIS A 33 -4.65 28.06 9.70
N VAL A 34 -4.63 27.22 8.67
CA VAL A 34 -4.02 25.89 8.74
C VAL A 34 -2.87 25.79 7.75
N LYS A 35 -1.71 25.39 8.26
CA LYS A 35 -0.46 25.16 7.50
C LYS A 35 -0.14 23.67 7.50
N MET A 36 -0.13 23.08 6.32
CA MET A 36 0.30 21.70 6.07
C MET A 36 1.71 21.72 5.51
N TYR A 37 2.69 21.35 6.33
CA TYR A 37 4.08 21.20 5.92
C TYR A 37 4.30 19.86 5.23
N THR A 38 4.96 19.86 4.07
CA THR A 38 5.24 18.65 3.30
C THR A 38 6.68 18.62 2.78
N TYR A 39 7.23 17.42 2.54
CA TYR A 39 8.57 17.23 1.95
C TYR A 39 8.52 16.93 0.44
N GLY A 40 7.47 17.39 -0.24
CA GLY A 40 7.22 17.13 -1.65
C GLY A 40 5.73 17.12 -1.97
N ASP A 41 5.38 16.55 -3.12
CA ASP A 41 4.00 16.49 -3.58
C ASP A 41 3.15 15.58 -2.70
N VAL A 42 2.10 16.16 -2.13
CA VAL A 42 1.09 15.45 -1.33
C VAL A 42 -0.27 15.62 -1.98
N GLY A 43 -0.92 14.52 -2.32
CA GLY A 43 -2.24 14.53 -2.94
C GLY A 43 -3.37 14.73 -1.92
N ASN A 44 -4.52 15.18 -2.43
CA ASN A 44 -5.77 15.33 -1.68
C ASN A 44 -5.71 16.28 -0.47
N ILE A 45 -4.87 17.31 -0.53
CA ILE A 45 -4.93 18.41 0.45
C ILE A 45 -6.21 19.23 0.18
N PRO A 46 -7.09 19.44 1.18
CA PRO A 46 -8.32 20.21 0.99
C PRO A 46 -8.07 21.69 0.66
N ASP A 47 -9.02 22.30 -0.04
CA ASP A 47 -9.00 23.74 -0.30
C ASP A 47 -8.97 24.56 1.01
N GLY A 48 -8.24 25.68 0.98
CA GLY A 48 -8.11 26.58 2.13
C GLY A 48 -7.10 26.12 3.20
N ILE A 49 -6.32 25.07 2.92
CA ILE A 49 -5.14 24.69 3.70
C ILE A 49 -3.90 25.24 2.99
N GLU A 50 -3.08 26.02 3.69
CA GLU A 50 -1.80 26.50 3.15
C GLU A 50 -0.80 25.35 3.10
N ILE A 51 -0.10 25.21 1.97
CA ILE A 51 0.96 24.21 1.80
C ILE A 51 2.30 24.90 2.03
N CYS A 52 3.10 24.39 2.95
CA CYS A 52 4.41 24.93 3.30
C CYS A 52 5.51 23.88 3.07
N ASP A 53 6.73 24.31 2.74
CA ASP A 53 7.87 23.38 2.61
C ASP A 53 8.39 22.98 3.99
N ALA A 54 8.31 21.69 4.33
CA ALA A 54 8.80 21.16 5.61
C ALA A 54 10.33 21.30 5.78
N ASN A 55 11.07 21.49 4.68
CA ASN A 55 12.52 21.74 4.72
C ASN A 55 12.87 23.10 5.36
N GLU A 56 11.96 24.07 5.39
CA GLU A 56 12.16 25.36 6.06
C GLU A 56 12.35 25.19 7.58
N ILE A 57 11.66 24.20 8.14
CA ILE A 57 11.78 23.83 9.55
C ILE A 57 12.97 22.90 9.77
N MET A 58 13.04 21.79 9.03
CA MET A 58 14.11 20.81 9.18
C MET A 58 14.24 20.02 7.87
N PRO A 59 15.42 19.90 7.24
CA PRO A 59 15.59 19.12 6.01
C PRO A 59 15.22 17.65 6.17
N LEU A 60 14.70 17.01 5.10
CA LEU A 60 14.45 15.57 5.10
C LEU A 60 15.76 14.79 4.97
N GLY A 61 16.32 14.39 6.11
CA GLY A 61 17.39 13.38 6.17
C GLY A 61 16.84 11.95 6.12
N ASN A 62 17.56 11.01 6.74
CA ASN A 62 17.05 9.66 6.96
C ASN A 62 15.85 9.71 7.92
N VAL A 63 14.68 9.22 7.49
CA VAL A 63 13.47 9.24 8.32
C VAL A 63 13.65 8.29 9.51
N ILE A 64 13.60 8.86 10.71
CA ILE A 64 13.68 8.09 11.96
C ILE A 64 12.33 7.41 12.22
N ALA A 65 12.32 6.08 12.10
CA ALA A 65 11.15 5.26 12.36
C ALA A 65 11.35 4.35 13.58
N HIS A 66 10.26 4.15 14.33
CA HIS A 66 10.24 3.20 15.44
C HIS A 66 10.32 1.76 14.91
N LYS A 67 11.42 1.05 15.15
CA LYS A 67 11.77 -0.30 14.65
C LYS A 67 10.67 -1.34 14.81
N ARG A 68 10.07 -1.46 16.00
CA ARG A 68 8.97 -2.43 16.24
C ARG A 68 7.72 -2.15 15.41
N THR A 69 7.43 -0.89 15.11
CA THR A 69 6.12 -0.50 14.59
C THR A 69 6.18 0.15 13.21
N GLY A 70 7.35 0.51 12.69
CA GLY A 70 7.53 1.26 11.45
C GLY A 70 6.98 2.69 11.47
N SER A 71 6.57 3.21 12.63
CA SER A 71 5.97 4.54 12.72
C SER A 71 7.02 5.63 12.58
N PRO A 72 6.83 6.67 11.75
CA PRO A 72 7.70 7.84 11.69
C PRO A 72 7.48 8.82 12.86
N ALA A 73 6.92 8.33 13.97
CA ALA A 73 6.58 9.19 15.12
C ALA A 73 7.81 9.92 15.69
N PRO A 74 8.99 9.27 15.87
CA PRO A 74 10.19 9.99 16.32
C PRO A 74 10.60 11.12 15.37
N GLN A 75 10.50 10.92 14.05
CA GLN A 75 10.75 11.98 13.06
C GLN A 75 9.79 13.16 13.26
N ALA A 76 8.50 12.91 13.44
CA ALA A 76 7.49 13.95 13.68
C ALA A 76 7.67 14.64 15.04
N ASP A 77 8.12 13.92 16.08
CA ASP A 77 8.47 14.48 17.38
C ASP A 77 9.62 15.49 17.25
N LYS A 78 10.73 15.10 16.62
CA LYS A 78 11.85 16.01 16.37
C LYS A 78 11.42 17.23 15.53
N TRP A 79 10.65 17.00 14.47
CA TRP A 79 10.19 18.07 13.59
C TRP A 79 9.30 19.07 14.32
N ARG A 80 8.33 18.61 15.12
CA ARG A 80 7.39 19.52 15.81
C ARG A 80 8.09 20.42 16.82
N TYR A 81 9.11 19.93 17.52
CA TYR A 81 9.87 20.77 18.45
C TYR A 81 10.68 21.82 17.71
N ASN A 82 11.33 21.46 16.59
CA ASN A 82 12.02 22.43 15.75
C ASN A 82 11.08 23.47 15.14
N MET A 83 9.85 23.06 14.79
CA MET A 83 8.80 23.99 14.33
C MET A 83 8.46 25.00 15.43
N LEU A 84 8.12 24.53 16.63
CA LEU A 84 7.76 25.40 17.76
C LEU A 84 8.88 26.38 18.14
N ALA A 85 10.16 26.00 17.97
CA ALA A 85 11.27 26.90 18.23
C ALA A 85 11.50 27.94 17.11
N LYS A 86 11.12 27.61 15.87
CA LYS A 86 11.28 28.48 14.70
C LYS A 86 10.08 29.40 14.46
N THR A 87 8.91 29.06 15.00
CA THR A 87 7.67 29.80 14.76
C THR A 87 7.02 30.15 16.09
N ASP A 88 6.78 31.43 16.34
CA ASP A 88 6.20 31.90 17.60
C ASP A 88 4.66 32.03 17.55
N ASP A 89 4.06 31.79 16.39
CA ASP A 89 2.64 32.00 16.06
C ASP A 89 1.91 30.73 15.62
N GLN A 90 2.46 29.55 15.91
CA GLN A 90 1.88 28.26 15.50
C GLN A 90 1.69 27.30 16.67
N ILE A 91 0.63 26.51 16.60
CA ILE A 91 0.36 25.37 17.48
C ILE A 91 0.45 24.10 16.62
N TRP A 92 1.17 23.10 17.10
CA TRP A 92 1.19 21.78 16.47
C TRP A 92 -0.12 21.04 16.71
N ALA A 93 -0.65 20.40 15.67
CA ALA A 93 -1.66 19.36 15.79
C ALA A 93 -1.32 18.18 14.87
N ASP A 94 -1.42 16.95 15.39
CA ASP A 94 -1.31 15.75 14.56
C ASP A 94 -2.41 15.77 13.49
N THR A 95 -2.15 15.13 12.34
CA THR A 95 -3.14 15.03 11.25
C THR A 95 -4.33 14.13 11.58
N ASP A 96 -4.36 13.54 12.78
CA ASP A 96 -5.48 12.79 13.34
C ASP A 96 -6.06 13.43 14.61
N ALA A 97 -5.80 14.71 14.86
CA ALA A 97 -6.45 15.52 15.89
C ALA A 97 -7.60 16.35 15.29
N TYR A 98 -8.84 16.05 15.68
CA TYR A 98 -10.03 16.79 15.26
C TYR A 98 -10.23 18.04 16.12
N CYS A 99 -10.57 19.16 15.49
CA CYS A 99 -10.86 20.43 16.15
C CYS A 99 -12.34 20.58 16.44
N VAL A 100 -12.70 20.70 17.71
CA VAL A 100 -14.06 20.98 18.17
C VAL A 100 -14.29 22.48 18.27
N LYS A 101 -13.31 23.22 18.81
CA LYS A 101 -13.37 24.68 19.04
C LYS A 101 -12.02 25.32 18.77
N ARG A 102 -12.04 26.60 18.38
CA ARG A 102 -10.83 27.39 18.13
C ARG A 102 -9.91 27.39 19.35
N PHE A 103 -8.64 27.09 19.14
CA PHE A 103 -7.58 27.13 20.13
C PHE A 103 -7.18 28.58 20.40
N THR A 104 -7.08 28.92 21.69
CA THR A 104 -6.61 30.21 22.15
C THR A 104 -5.71 30.00 23.37
N THR A 105 -4.65 30.78 23.45
CA THR A 105 -3.77 30.81 24.63
C THR A 105 -3.22 32.21 24.82
N SER A 106 -3.12 32.65 26.07
CA SER A 106 -2.58 33.97 26.43
C SER A 106 -1.08 33.96 26.66
N ASN A 107 -0.48 32.79 26.85
CA ASN A 107 0.91 32.62 27.25
C ASN A 107 1.70 31.68 26.32
N GLY A 108 1.12 31.26 25.19
CA GLY A 108 1.75 30.37 24.21
C GLY A 108 1.76 28.88 24.62
N HIS A 109 1.51 28.56 25.89
CA HIS A 109 1.34 27.16 26.31
C HIS A 109 -0.01 26.64 25.85
N PHE A 110 0.00 25.50 25.18
CA PHE A 110 -1.19 24.80 24.71
C PHE A 110 -0.96 23.29 24.67
N HIS A 111 -1.02 22.64 25.83
CA HIS A 111 -0.83 21.19 25.96
C HIS A 111 -1.75 20.64 27.05
N GLY A 112 -2.02 19.33 27.04
CA GLY A 112 -3.01 18.73 27.94
C GLY A 112 -2.69 17.31 28.37
N TRP A 113 -3.20 16.96 29.54
CA TRP A 113 -3.10 15.60 30.07
C TRP A 113 -3.86 14.61 29.20
N GLU A 114 -3.32 13.42 28.95
CA GLU A 114 -4.08 12.27 28.41
C GLU A 114 -4.46 11.25 29.49
N SER A 115 -3.77 11.31 30.62
CA SER A 115 -3.94 10.43 31.79
C SER A 115 -3.47 11.16 33.04
N ASP A 116 -3.56 10.50 34.19
CA ASP A 116 -3.01 10.97 35.47
C ASP A 116 -1.48 11.10 35.48
N ARG A 117 -0.79 10.57 34.46
CA ARG A 117 0.67 10.46 34.42
C ARG A 117 1.32 11.02 33.16
N HIS A 118 0.56 11.29 32.10
CA HIS A 118 1.14 11.64 30.79
C HIS A 118 0.43 12.84 30.19
N ILE A 119 1.23 13.77 29.68
CA ILE A 119 0.84 14.84 28.77
C ILE A 119 1.10 14.33 27.35
N ASN A 120 0.09 14.41 26.51
CA ASN A 120 0.18 13.92 25.13
C ASN A 120 0.70 15.02 24.20
N ASN A 121 1.45 14.62 23.17
CA ASN A 121 2.11 15.55 22.26
C ASN A 121 1.40 15.75 20.92
N GLY A 122 0.21 15.17 20.74
CA GLY A 122 -0.58 15.25 19.51
C GLY A 122 -1.25 16.60 19.28
N VAL A 123 -1.32 17.46 20.31
CA VAL A 123 -1.63 18.89 20.20
C VAL A 123 -0.74 19.63 21.18
N VAL A 124 0.17 20.48 20.69
CA VAL A 124 1.19 21.16 21.51
C VAL A 124 1.47 22.56 21.00
N GLY A 125 1.36 23.53 21.90
CA GLY A 125 1.97 24.85 21.81
C GLY A 125 2.93 25.05 22.98
N LEU A 126 4.13 25.53 22.68
CA LEU A 126 5.12 25.96 23.66
C LEU A 126 5.72 27.29 23.15
N PRO A 127 5.92 28.29 24.02
CA PRO A 127 6.67 29.48 23.67
C PRO A 127 8.09 29.14 23.18
N ALA A 128 8.63 29.93 22.26
CA ALA A 128 9.99 29.73 21.74
C ALA A 128 11.08 29.89 22.82
N ASP A 129 10.79 30.62 23.90
CA ASP A 129 11.62 30.81 25.08
C ASP A 129 11.33 29.80 26.21
N SER A 130 10.54 28.75 25.94
CA SER A 130 10.24 27.68 26.91
C SER A 130 11.47 26.82 27.21
N ASP A 131 11.82 26.68 28.49
CA ASP A 131 12.87 25.77 28.95
C ASP A 131 12.54 24.30 28.60
N THR A 132 11.25 23.92 28.60
CA THR A 132 10.83 22.59 28.16
C THR A 132 11.17 22.39 26.70
N LEU A 133 10.86 23.36 25.84
CA LEU A 133 11.14 23.25 24.41
C LEU A 133 12.64 23.15 24.14
N ALA A 134 13.45 23.95 24.84
CA ALA A 134 14.90 23.87 24.76
C ALA A 134 15.42 22.48 25.17
N GLY A 135 14.93 21.93 26.28
CA GLY A 135 15.29 20.59 26.74
C GLY A 135 14.86 19.47 25.79
N LEU A 136 13.69 19.59 25.16
CA LEU A 136 13.22 18.65 24.15
C LEU A 136 14.09 18.66 22.89
N ILE A 137 14.49 19.85 22.42
CA ILE A 137 15.36 19.99 21.24
C ILE A 137 16.74 19.41 21.53
N ASP A 138 17.32 19.74 22.68
CA ASP A 138 18.61 19.20 23.11
C ASP A 138 18.56 17.66 23.18
N PHE A 139 17.56 17.11 23.86
CA PHE A 139 17.40 15.66 24.00
C PHE A 139 17.16 14.92 22.68
N THR A 140 16.39 15.51 21.75
CA THR A 140 16.10 14.92 20.43
C THR A 140 17.19 15.17 19.38
N SER A 141 18.24 15.92 19.74
CA SER A 141 19.41 16.11 18.88
C SER A 141 20.31 14.87 18.84
N ASP A 142 20.36 14.07 19.92
CA ASP A 142 21.10 12.81 20.02
C ASP A 142 20.15 11.59 19.84
N GLU A 143 20.26 10.93 18.68
CA GLU A 143 19.52 9.70 18.35
C GLU A 143 19.80 8.53 19.28
N TYR A 144 20.83 8.62 20.12
CA TYR A 144 21.26 7.60 21.07
C TYR A 144 21.18 8.08 22.53
N ALA A 145 20.46 9.18 22.78
CA ALA A 145 20.26 9.71 24.12
C ALA A 145 19.64 8.65 25.05
N ILE A 146 20.17 8.58 26.27
CA ILE A 146 19.65 7.71 27.33
C ILE A 146 18.65 8.52 28.16
N PRO A 147 17.36 8.17 28.17
CA PRO A 147 16.35 8.98 28.86
C PRO A 147 16.52 8.98 30.39
N ASP A 148 16.49 10.16 31.01
CA ASP A 148 16.64 10.33 32.46
C ASP A 148 15.57 9.59 33.27
N TRP A 149 14.36 9.48 32.71
CA TRP A 149 13.19 8.87 33.34
C TRP A 149 13.14 7.33 33.22
N PHE A 150 14.09 6.71 32.54
CA PHE A 150 14.22 5.26 32.57
C PHE A 150 14.72 4.79 33.94
N SER A 151 14.43 3.53 34.29
CA SER A 151 14.97 2.92 35.51
C SER A 151 16.49 2.87 35.46
N GLU A 152 17.17 2.90 36.61
CA GLU A 152 18.63 2.82 36.66
C GLU A 152 19.16 1.54 35.99
N ASP A 153 18.48 0.40 36.16
CA ASP A 153 18.86 -0.85 35.50
C ASP A 153 18.87 -0.73 33.97
N LEU A 154 17.84 -0.09 33.39
CA LEU A 154 17.74 0.10 31.94
C LEU A 154 18.76 1.14 31.44
N LYS A 155 18.99 2.21 32.21
CA LYS A 155 20.03 3.19 31.90
C LYS A 155 21.40 2.54 31.90
N GLU A 156 21.68 1.68 32.87
CA GLU A 156 22.95 0.95 32.97
C GLU A 156 23.13 -0.04 31.81
N GLU A 157 22.09 -0.79 31.44
CA GLU A 157 22.12 -1.64 30.24
C GLU A 157 22.45 -0.82 28.97
N MET A 158 21.83 0.35 28.80
CA MET A 158 22.11 1.23 27.66
C MET A 158 23.52 1.81 27.69
N ARG A 159 24.04 2.18 28.87
CA ARG A 159 25.43 2.65 29.02
C ARG A 159 26.44 1.56 28.67
N GLN A 160 26.21 0.32 29.10
CA GLN A 160 27.07 -0.83 28.77
C GLN A 160 27.08 -1.12 27.27
N LYS A 161 25.90 -1.12 26.63
CA LYS A 161 25.78 -1.25 25.17
C LYS A 161 26.52 -0.15 24.42
N LYS A 162 26.39 1.10 24.86
CA LYS A 162 27.13 2.25 24.31
C LYS A 162 28.65 2.09 24.48
N ALA A 163 29.12 1.65 25.65
CA ALA A 163 30.54 1.40 25.91
C ALA A 163 31.11 0.24 25.06
N ALA A 164 30.27 -0.74 24.72
CA ALA A 164 30.61 -1.84 23.81
C ALA A 164 30.56 -1.47 22.32
N GLY A 165 30.25 -0.21 21.97
CA GLY A 165 30.15 0.26 20.59
C GLY A 165 28.82 -0.05 19.88
N ASP A 166 27.79 -0.45 20.61
CA ASP A 166 26.45 -0.76 20.09
C ASP A 166 25.34 0.06 20.80
N PRO A 167 25.35 1.41 20.71
CA PRO A 167 24.39 2.25 21.40
C PRO A 167 22.95 2.05 20.90
N VAL A 168 21.98 2.17 21.81
CA VAL A 168 20.56 1.93 21.48
C VAL A 168 19.93 3.16 20.83
N HIS A 169 19.80 3.11 19.51
CA HIS A 169 19.14 4.14 18.71
C HIS A 169 17.67 4.34 19.12
N VAL A 170 17.14 5.57 19.07
CA VAL A 170 15.77 5.93 19.48
C VAL A 170 14.69 5.07 18.81
N GLY A 171 14.91 4.67 17.56
CA GLY A 171 14.01 3.77 16.84
C GLY A 171 13.83 2.40 17.54
N GLU A 172 14.78 1.99 18.37
CA GLU A 172 14.77 0.72 19.10
C GLU A 172 14.26 0.84 20.54
N GLN A 173 14.19 2.07 21.05
CA GLN A 173 13.73 2.34 22.41
C GLN A 173 12.20 2.17 22.56
N SER A 174 11.69 2.39 23.78
CA SER A 174 10.26 2.24 24.06
C SER A 174 9.40 3.25 23.28
N TRP A 175 8.12 2.94 23.09
CA TRP A 175 7.23 3.81 22.32
C TRP A 175 7.03 5.17 22.99
N GLY A 176 7.21 6.24 22.22
CA GLY A 176 6.92 7.61 22.68
C GLY A 176 8.03 8.23 23.53
N VAL A 177 9.26 7.69 23.48
CA VAL A 177 10.43 8.27 24.17
C VAL A 177 10.62 9.74 23.80
N TRP A 178 10.75 10.06 22.51
CA TRP A 178 10.83 11.46 22.05
C TRP A 178 9.50 12.20 22.05
N GLY A 179 8.39 11.49 22.21
CA GLY A 179 7.05 12.09 22.15
C GLY A 179 6.48 12.38 23.53
N PRO A 180 5.36 11.73 23.92
CA PRO A 180 4.67 12.03 25.17
C PRO A 180 5.53 11.79 26.43
N GLN A 181 6.50 10.85 26.41
CA GLN A 181 7.36 10.61 27.56
C GLN A 181 8.33 11.78 27.79
N ALA A 182 9.07 12.21 26.76
CA ALA A 182 9.96 13.36 26.85
C ALA A 182 9.18 14.63 27.21
N LEU A 183 8.07 14.91 26.52
CA LEU A 183 7.26 16.10 26.78
C LEU A 183 6.81 16.15 28.25
N THR A 184 6.29 15.03 28.77
CA THR A 184 5.87 14.93 30.17
C THR A 184 7.05 15.17 31.12
N HIS A 185 8.20 14.52 30.86
CA HIS A 185 9.38 14.66 31.70
C HIS A 185 9.87 16.12 31.77
N PHE A 186 10.06 16.77 30.62
CA PHE A 186 10.59 18.13 30.58
C PHE A 186 9.60 19.16 31.16
N LEU A 187 8.29 19.03 30.88
CA LEU A 187 7.27 19.88 31.52
C LEU A 187 7.27 19.76 33.05
N HIS A 188 7.55 18.57 33.59
CA HIS A 188 7.74 18.41 35.03
C HIS A 188 9.05 19.04 35.51
N LYS A 189 10.16 18.77 34.80
CA LYS A 189 11.50 19.24 35.15
C LYS A 189 11.59 20.76 35.26
N THR A 190 10.89 21.49 34.39
CA THR A 190 10.88 22.96 34.36
C THR A 190 9.71 23.59 35.13
N GLY A 191 8.75 22.77 35.56
CA GLY A 191 7.53 23.25 36.23
C GLY A 191 6.46 23.80 35.28
N GLU A 192 6.63 23.70 33.97
CA GLU A 192 5.66 24.17 32.95
C GLU A 192 4.42 23.26 32.81
N HIS A 193 4.44 22.05 33.37
CA HIS A 193 3.26 21.18 33.48
C HIS A 193 2.06 21.85 34.17
N LYS A 194 2.27 22.90 34.98
CA LYS A 194 1.21 23.71 35.59
C LYS A 194 0.27 24.37 34.58
N TYR A 195 0.69 24.52 33.31
CA TYR A 195 -0.14 25.07 32.23
C TYR A 195 -0.95 23.99 31.50
N ALA A 196 -0.80 22.71 31.87
CA ALA A 196 -1.48 21.63 31.16
C ALA A 196 -2.99 21.62 31.45
N MET A 197 -3.75 21.62 30.37
CA MET A 197 -5.21 21.52 30.41
C MET A 197 -5.66 20.13 30.88
N PRO A 198 -6.86 20.03 31.48
CA PRO A 198 -7.44 18.75 31.88
C PRO A 198 -7.69 17.83 30.67
N ILE A 199 -7.81 16.53 30.94
CA ILE A 199 -7.96 15.48 29.90
C ILE A 199 -9.10 15.77 28.92
N GLU A 200 -10.24 16.23 29.44
CA GLU A 200 -11.44 16.54 28.65
C GLU A 200 -11.26 17.65 27.61
N ALA A 201 -10.23 18.50 27.77
CA ALA A 201 -10.01 19.63 26.86
C ALA A 201 -9.43 19.17 25.52
N LEU A 202 -8.44 18.26 25.52
CA LEU A 202 -7.73 17.85 24.30
C LEU A 202 -7.82 16.35 24.00
N PHE A 203 -7.98 15.50 25.02
CA PHE A 203 -7.94 14.04 24.89
C PHE A 203 -9.13 13.36 25.59
N PRO A 204 -10.38 13.81 25.35
CA PRO A 204 -11.56 13.34 26.08
C PRO A 204 -11.82 11.83 25.93
N ILE A 205 -11.43 11.26 24.79
CA ILE A 205 -11.58 9.84 24.49
C ILE A 205 -10.20 9.19 24.42
N SER A 206 -9.79 8.56 25.54
CA SER A 206 -8.52 7.86 25.64
C SER A 206 -8.31 6.80 24.54
N PHE A 207 -7.05 6.47 24.28
CA PHE A 207 -6.67 5.40 23.35
C PHE A 207 -7.41 4.09 23.62
N LYS A 208 -7.58 3.67 24.88
CA LYS A 208 -8.29 2.42 25.24
C LYS A 208 -9.77 2.45 24.82
N LYS A 209 -10.41 3.61 24.90
CA LYS A 209 -11.84 3.83 24.58
C LYS A 209 -12.10 4.23 23.13
N ARG A 210 -11.06 4.52 22.33
CA ARG A 210 -11.17 5.05 20.96
C ARG A 210 -12.20 4.37 20.05
N ARG A 211 -12.40 3.06 20.19
CA ARG A 211 -13.35 2.27 19.38
C ARG A 211 -14.80 2.73 19.55
N MET A 212 -15.13 3.42 20.64
CA MET A 212 -16.46 3.99 20.86
C MET A 212 -16.82 5.03 19.80
N MET A 213 -15.82 5.73 19.23
CA MET A 213 -16.03 6.74 18.19
C MET A 213 -16.54 6.16 16.86
N LEU A 214 -16.40 4.83 16.67
CA LEU A 214 -16.90 4.11 15.49
C LEU A 214 -18.23 3.41 15.72
N LYS A 215 -18.74 3.38 16.95
CA LYS A 215 -20.00 2.70 17.26
C LYS A 215 -21.19 3.56 16.81
N PRO A 216 -22.11 3.02 16.00
CA PRO A 216 -23.34 3.73 15.61
C PRO A 216 -24.15 4.13 16.85
N ASN A 217 -24.70 5.35 16.85
CA ASN A 217 -25.64 5.83 17.88
C ASN A 217 -25.12 5.77 19.34
N MET A 218 -23.81 5.71 19.53
CA MET A 218 -23.21 5.80 20.86
C MET A 218 -23.32 7.24 21.39
N ASP A 219 -23.88 7.39 22.60
CA ASP A 219 -23.84 8.66 23.31
C ASP A 219 -22.44 8.90 23.90
N LEU A 220 -21.80 9.98 23.43
CA LEU A 220 -20.47 10.41 23.85
C LEU A 220 -20.50 11.80 24.52
N SER A 221 -21.68 12.32 24.85
CA SER A 221 -21.84 13.65 25.49
C SER A 221 -21.13 13.76 26.84
N HIS A 222 -20.96 12.64 27.56
CA HIS A 222 -20.18 12.60 28.78
C HIS A 222 -18.66 12.74 28.55
N TYR A 223 -18.18 12.42 27.36
CA TYR A 223 -16.76 12.56 27.00
C TYR A 223 -16.49 13.87 26.28
N VAL A 224 -17.32 14.20 25.28
CA VAL A 224 -17.20 15.42 24.48
C VAL A 224 -18.17 16.45 25.05
N THR A 225 -17.62 17.35 25.86
CA THR A 225 -18.36 18.37 26.61
C THR A 225 -18.14 19.76 26.03
N ASP A 226 -18.76 20.78 26.62
CA ASP A 226 -18.50 22.17 26.26
C ASP A 226 -17.05 22.61 26.54
N ASN A 227 -16.30 21.89 27.36
CA ASN A 227 -14.88 22.18 27.60
C ASN A 227 -13.96 21.56 26.55
N THR A 228 -14.49 20.70 25.68
CA THR A 228 -13.68 20.01 24.67
C THR A 228 -13.27 20.95 23.54
N LEU A 229 -11.96 21.06 23.34
CA LEU A 229 -11.33 21.79 22.25
C LEU A 229 -10.91 20.85 21.11
N SER A 230 -10.41 19.65 21.45
CA SER A 230 -9.93 18.66 20.46
C SER A 230 -10.31 17.22 20.81
N ILE A 231 -10.36 16.38 19.80
CA ILE A 231 -10.54 14.93 19.91
C ILE A 231 -9.43 14.23 19.11
N HIS A 232 -8.55 13.49 19.78
CA HIS A 232 -7.53 12.69 19.10
C HIS A 232 -8.12 11.36 18.60
N PHE A 233 -7.98 11.08 17.30
CA PHE A 233 -8.53 9.87 16.69
C PHE A 233 -7.63 8.65 16.81
N TRP A 234 -6.35 8.80 17.19
CA TRP A 234 -5.40 7.71 17.24
C TRP A 234 -5.28 7.01 15.88
N GLY A 235 -5.14 7.83 14.84
CA GLY A 235 -5.39 7.56 13.43
C GLY A 235 -4.75 6.27 12.93
N ARG A 236 -3.51 5.95 13.34
CA ARG A 236 -2.89 4.68 12.94
C ARG A 236 -3.74 3.46 13.30
N ARG A 237 -4.25 3.40 14.53
CA ARG A 237 -5.09 2.27 14.98
C ARG A 237 -6.54 2.42 14.54
N MET A 238 -7.00 3.66 14.34
CA MET A 238 -8.33 3.92 13.85
C MET A 238 -8.48 3.51 12.39
N ARG A 239 -7.57 3.93 11.51
CA ARG A 239 -7.54 3.56 10.09
C ARG A 239 -7.58 2.05 9.90
N MET A 240 -6.70 1.31 10.59
CA MET A 240 -6.69 -0.16 10.57
C MET A 240 -8.05 -0.75 10.98
N ARG A 241 -8.65 -0.23 12.05
CA ARG A 241 -9.94 -0.75 12.53
C ARG A 241 -11.10 -0.44 11.58
N ILE A 242 -11.08 0.70 10.88
CA ILE A 242 -12.10 1.02 9.88
C ILE A 242 -11.92 0.13 8.65
N ILE A 243 -10.69 -0.03 8.15
CA ILE A 243 -10.39 -0.92 7.02
C ILE A 243 -10.83 -2.35 7.30
N GLU A 244 -10.42 -2.92 8.45
CA GLU A 244 -10.61 -4.33 8.75
C GLU A 244 -12.05 -4.74 9.06
N ARG A 245 -12.92 -3.79 9.46
CA ARG A 245 -14.20 -4.13 10.09
C ARG A 245 -15.37 -3.29 9.61
N GLU A 246 -15.12 -2.16 8.96
CA GLU A 246 -16.14 -1.29 8.37
C GLU A 246 -15.89 -1.11 6.85
N ASN A 247 -15.08 -2.00 6.24
CA ASN A 247 -14.75 -1.98 4.82
C ASN A 247 -14.16 -0.64 4.31
N GLY A 248 -13.43 0.07 5.18
CA GLY A 248 -12.74 1.30 4.80
C GLY A 248 -13.52 2.59 5.05
N GLU A 249 -14.79 2.54 5.45
CA GLU A 249 -15.59 3.73 5.77
C GLU A 249 -16.32 3.58 7.11
N PRO A 250 -16.33 4.59 8.00
CA PRO A 250 -17.03 4.48 9.28
C PRO A 250 -18.54 4.56 9.07
N HIS A 251 -19.31 3.87 9.91
CA HIS A 251 -20.77 3.97 9.88
C HIS A 251 -21.25 5.44 10.02
N PRO A 252 -22.22 5.92 9.22
CA PRO A 252 -22.68 7.31 9.24
C PRO A 252 -23.14 7.80 10.62
N ASP A 253 -23.81 6.94 11.40
CA ASP A 253 -24.28 7.28 12.75
C ASP A 253 -23.21 7.20 13.86
N SER A 254 -21.98 6.83 13.53
CA SER A 254 -20.86 6.89 14.48
C SER A 254 -20.41 8.34 14.70
N LEU A 255 -19.58 8.61 15.71
CA LEU A 255 -19.04 9.96 15.90
C LEU A 255 -18.26 10.42 14.66
N ILE A 256 -17.33 9.60 14.17
CA ILE A 256 -16.52 9.96 12.99
C ILE A 256 -17.41 10.10 11.75
N GLY A 257 -18.40 9.22 11.56
CA GLY A 257 -19.39 9.32 10.48
C GLY A 257 -20.16 10.64 10.49
N LYS A 258 -20.65 11.06 11.66
CA LYS A 258 -21.35 12.34 11.84
C LYS A 258 -20.45 13.53 11.58
N LEU A 259 -19.17 13.45 11.97
CA LEU A 259 -18.19 14.52 11.71
C LEU A 259 -17.86 14.62 10.22
N LEU A 260 -17.74 13.51 9.50
CA LEU A 260 -17.58 13.51 8.03
C LEU A 260 -18.76 14.23 7.35
N THR A 261 -19.99 13.90 7.75
CA THR A 261 -21.20 14.58 7.25
C THR A 261 -21.20 16.07 7.58
N LYS A 262 -20.86 16.45 8.83
CA LYS A 262 -20.78 17.86 9.27
C LYS A 262 -19.85 18.68 8.39
N HIS A 263 -18.69 18.12 8.04
CA HIS A 263 -17.66 18.79 7.25
C HIS A 263 -17.75 18.50 5.74
N LYS A 264 -18.80 17.81 5.29
CA LYS A 264 -19.04 17.45 3.88
C LYS A 264 -17.86 16.71 3.24
N ILE A 265 -17.20 15.85 4.01
CA ILE A 265 -16.10 15.00 3.52
C ILE A 265 -16.68 13.66 3.08
N VAL A 266 -16.41 13.28 1.83
CA VAL A 266 -16.88 12.01 1.25
C VAL A 266 -15.72 10.99 1.29
N PRO A 267 -15.83 9.89 2.07
CA PRO A 267 -14.75 8.90 2.21
C PRO A 267 -14.24 8.30 0.90
N SER A 268 -15.12 8.10 -0.09
CA SER A 268 -14.77 7.51 -1.38
C SER A 268 -13.81 8.36 -2.22
N ASP A 269 -13.79 9.68 -2.01
CA ASP A 269 -12.94 10.61 -2.78
C ASP A 269 -11.47 10.52 -2.34
N ALA A 270 -11.24 10.09 -1.10
CA ALA A 270 -9.92 9.91 -0.52
C ALA A 270 -9.89 8.73 0.47
N PRO A 271 -9.97 7.49 -0.01
CA PRO A 271 -10.12 6.32 0.86
C PRO A 271 -8.89 6.09 1.75
N LEU A 272 -9.09 5.39 2.86
CA LEU A 272 -7.97 4.96 3.71
C LEU A 272 -7.00 4.06 2.93
N PRO A 273 -5.68 4.22 3.11
CA PRO A 273 -4.69 3.37 2.46
C PRO A 273 -4.83 1.92 2.96
N LYS A 274 -5.03 0.97 2.05
CA LYS A 274 -5.06 -0.46 2.37
C LYS A 274 -3.71 -0.85 3.00
N SER A 275 -3.72 -1.21 4.28
CA SER A 275 -2.49 -1.67 4.94
C SER A 275 -2.02 -3.00 4.35
N ASN A 276 -0.72 -3.18 4.14
CA ASN A 276 -0.11 -4.49 3.94
C ASN A 276 0.56 -4.94 5.27
N PRO A 277 -0.17 -5.63 6.18
CA PRO A 277 0.27 -5.89 7.55
C PRO A 277 1.38 -6.97 7.67
N HIS A 278 2.01 -7.42 6.58
CA HIS A 278 2.86 -8.61 6.55
C HIS A 278 4.18 -8.44 5.77
N LYS A 279 4.82 -7.26 5.82
CA LYS A 279 6.21 -7.15 5.35
C LYS A 279 7.09 -8.01 6.28
N PRO A 280 7.65 -9.15 5.81
CA PRO A 280 8.43 -10.03 6.67
C PRO A 280 9.70 -9.29 7.11
N LYS A 281 10.17 -9.55 8.33
CA LYS A 281 11.43 -8.97 8.82
C LYS A 281 12.56 -9.42 7.88
N GLU A 282 13.30 -8.45 7.35
CA GLU A 282 14.52 -8.74 6.59
C GLU A 282 15.51 -9.50 7.48
N ALA A 283 16.14 -10.52 6.92
CA ALA A 283 17.15 -11.29 7.63
C ALA A 283 18.33 -10.36 7.97
N LYS A 284 18.86 -10.47 9.19
CA LYS A 284 20.11 -9.78 9.56
C LYS A 284 21.24 -10.40 8.74
N MET A 285 21.79 -9.64 7.80
CA MET A 285 22.98 -10.03 7.05
C MET A 285 24.20 -10.03 7.98
N ILE A 286 25.15 -10.92 7.72
CA ILE A 286 26.44 -10.93 8.42
C ILE A 286 27.19 -9.64 8.03
N PRO A 287 27.69 -8.83 8.98
CA PRO A 287 28.45 -7.62 8.66
C PRO A 287 29.63 -7.94 7.72
N GLY A 288 29.77 -7.16 6.64
CA GLY A 288 30.81 -7.37 5.62
C GLY A 288 30.44 -8.34 4.49
N THR A 289 29.22 -8.90 4.49
CA THR A 289 28.71 -9.69 3.36
C THR A 289 27.85 -8.83 2.42
N SER A 290 28.17 -8.84 1.14
CA SER A 290 27.35 -8.27 0.07
C SER A 290 26.84 -9.40 -0.82
N ILE A 291 25.65 -9.21 -1.41
CA ILE A 291 25.21 -10.07 -2.51
C ILE A 291 26.16 -9.80 -3.68
N PRO A 292 26.83 -10.81 -4.26
CA PRO A 292 27.64 -10.62 -5.45
C PRO A 292 26.81 -9.99 -6.57
N GLU A 293 27.44 -9.15 -7.38
CA GLU A 293 26.78 -8.64 -8.58
C GLU A 293 26.41 -9.83 -9.49
N VAL A 294 25.12 -9.95 -9.84
CA VAL A 294 24.63 -11.01 -10.72
C VAL A 294 24.81 -10.55 -12.15
N THR A 295 25.74 -11.16 -12.86
CA THR A 295 26.01 -10.91 -14.28
C THR A 295 25.02 -11.67 -15.18
N ASN A 296 25.01 -11.35 -16.47
CA ASN A 296 24.24 -12.12 -17.45
C ASN A 296 24.76 -13.55 -17.63
N GLU A 297 26.04 -13.82 -17.33
CA GLU A 297 26.59 -15.18 -17.37
C GLU A 297 26.04 -16.04 -16.23
N ASP A 298 25.83 -15.45 -15.05
CA ASP A 298 25.25 -16.15 -13.88
C ASP A 298 23.81 -16.62 -14.10
N ARG A 299 23.13 -16.08 -15.12
CA ARG A 299 21.75 -16.42 -15.47
C ARG A 299 21.64 -17.63 -16.40
N LYS A 300 22.75 -18.10 -16.99
CA LYS A 300 22.76 -19.28 -17.86
C LYS A 300 22.86 -20.56 -17.04
N GLY A 301 21.93 -21.48 -17.24
CA GLY A 301 21.94 -22.78 -16.57
C GLY A 301 23.19 -23.60 -16.88
N ARG A 302 23.74 -24.31 -15.89
CA ARG A 302 24.86 -25.27 -16.07
C ARG A 302 24.43 -26.65 -16.58
N GLY A 303 23.14 -26.83 -16.84
CA GLY A 303 22.51 -28.12 -17.15
C GLY A 303 21.95 -28.19 -18.57
N ILE A 304 20.93 -29.03 -18.75
CA ILE A 304 20.21 -29.12 -20.02
C ILE A 304 19.50 -27.79 -20.28
N VAL A 305 19.64 -27.27 -21.50
CA VAL A 305 18.96 -26.06 -21.98
C VAL A 305 17.46 -26.13 -21.66
N ASN A 306 17.03 -25.19 -20.84
CA ASN A 306 15.65 -25.02 -20.39
C ASN A 306 14.99 -23.83 -21.11
N LEU A 307 13.70 -23.61 -20.88
CA LEU A 307 12.94 -22.58 -21.56
C LEU A 307 13.44 -21.15 -21.27
N THR A 308 13.97 -20.90 -20.07
CA THR A 308 14.57 -19.61 -19.70
C THR A 308 15.85 -19.36 -20.47
N ASP A 309 16.72 -20.37 -20.59
CA ASP A 309 17.94 -20.27 -21.40
C ASP A 309 17.61 -19.95 -22.86
N MET A 310 16.54 -20.55 -23.40
CA MET A 310 16.08 -20.35 -24.77
C MET A 310 15.52 -18.95 -25.00
N ALA A 311 14.78 -18.40 -24.03
CA ALA A 311 14.25 -17.04 -24.10
C ALA A 311 15.37 -16.01 -23.99
N ASP A 312 16.25 -16.16 -23.00
CA ASP A 312 17.37 -15.24 -22.78
C ASP A 312 18.32 -15.20 -23.98
N ALA A 313 18.59 -16.35 -24.62
CA ALA A 313 19.41 -16.42 -25.83
C ALA A 313 18.83 -15.65 -27.03
N ARG A 314 17.51 -15.46 -27.04
CA ARG A 314 16.77 -14.73 -28.08
C ARG A 314 16.45 -13.28 -27.70
N GLY A 315 16.79 -12.86 -26.48
CA GLY A 315 16.45 -11.53 -25.96
C GLY A 315 14.95 -11.34 -25.70
N LEU A 316 14.22 -12.44 -25.57
CA LEU A 316 12.78 -12.48 -25.33
C LEU A 316 12.45 -11.95 -23.94
N ASP A 317 11.36 -11.19 -23.80
CA ASP A 317 11.04 -10.54 -22.53
C ASP A 317 10.42 -11.47 -21.49
N GLN A 318 9.92 -12.63 -21.94
CA GLN A 318 9.46 -13.74 -21.13
C GLN A 318 10.61 -14.34 -20.28
N GLY A 319 11.87 -14.11 -20.68
CA GLY A 319 13.08 -14.60 -20.03
C GLY A 319 13.40 -13.94 -18.67
N SER A 320 14.57 -14.29 -18.12
CA SER A 320 14.99 -13.93 -16.75
C SER A 320 15.24 -12.43 -16.57
N GLY A 321 15.52 -11.71 -17.66
CA GLY A 321 15.88 -10.29 -17.63
C GLY A 321 14.73 -9.33 -17.37
N LYS A 322 13.48 -9.70 -17.66
CA LYS A 322 12.33 -8.77 -17.62
C LYS A 322 11.11 -9.34 -16.90
N HIS A 323 10.32 -10.21 -17.53
CA HIS A 323 9.06 -10.70 -16.97
C HIS A 323 9.23 -11.98 -16.15
N ARG A 324 10.25 -12.81 -16.45
CA ARG A 324 10.56 -14.10 -15.79
C ARG A 324 9.48 -15.18 -15.96
N PHE A 325 8.59 -15.05 -16.94
CA PHE A 325 7.52 -16.03 -17.19
C PHE A 325 8.04 -17.46 -17.44
N THR A 326 9.19 -17.57 -18.11
CA THR A 326 9.80 -18.86 -18.45
C THR A 326 10.13 -19.72 -17.23
N GLU A 327 10.28 -19.14 -16.03
CA GLU A 327 10.53 -19.90 -14.80
C GLU A 327 9.30 -20.72 -14.40
N LEU A 328 8.11 -20.11 -14.45
CA LEU A 328 6.84 -20.81 -14.23
C LEU A 328 6.55 -21.77 -15.39
N TYR A 329 6.78 -21.34 -16.63
CA TYR A 329 6.53 -22.20 -17.79
C TYR A 329 7.45 -23.40 -17.83
N GLN A 330 8.69 -23.28 -17.39
CA GLN A 330 9.57 -24.42 -17.24
C GLN A 330 8.95 -25.46 -16.32
N MET A 331 8.35 -25.06 -15.20
CA MET A 331 7.67 -25.99 -14.29
C MET A 331 6.42 -26.63 -14.92
N LEU A 332 5.60 -25.83 -15.61
CA LEU A 332 4.31 -26.30 -16.18
C LEU A 332 4.49 -27.14 -17.45
N PHE A 333 5.41 -26.77 -18.33
CA PHE A 333 5.55 -27.38 -19.67
C PHE A 333 6.64 -28.45 -19.74
N ASN A 334 7.56 -28.56 -18.78
CA ASN A 334 8.58 -29.62 -18.79
C ASN A 334 8.00 -31.04 -18.89
N PRO A 335 6.90 -31.39 -18.19
CA PRO A 335 6.24 -32.69 -18.39
C PRO A 335 5.64 -32.89 -19.79
N LEU A 336 5.45 -31.81 -20.55
CA LEU A 336 4.85 -31.81 -21.88
C LEU A 336 5.90 -31.76 -23.01
N ARG A 337 7.16 -31.47 -22.69
CA ARG A 337 8.27 -31.21 -23.63
C ARG A 337 8.35 -32.21 -24.79
N THR A 338 8.19 -33.50 -24.51
CA THR A 338 8.32 -34.59 -25.48
C THR A 338 6.98 -35.26 -25.85
N ARG A 339 5.85 -34.68 -25.43
CA ARG A 339 4.50 -35.21 -25.68
C ARG A 339 3.90 -34.59 -26.94
N ALA A 340 3.10 -35.39 -27.65
CA ALA A 340 2.30 -34.88 -28.75
C ALA A 340 1.07 -34.16 -28.18
N ILE A 341 1.22 -32.86 -27.92
CA ILE A 341 0.16 -31.99 -27.41
C ILE A 341 -0.32 -31.02 -28.48
N HIS A 342 -1.51 -30.46 -28.28
CA HIS A 342 -2.03 -29.35 -29.06
C HIS A 342 -2.06 -28.07 -28.21
N MET A 343 -1.27 -27.08 -28.59
CA MET A 343 -1.17 -25.79 -27.89
C MET A 343 -1.87 -24.69 -28.71
N GLY A 344 -2.77 -23.96 -28.06
CA GLY A 344 -3.29 -22.68 -28.57
C GLY A 344 -2.38 -21.55 -28.10
N LEU A 345 -1.93 -20.69 -29.00
CA LEU A 345 -1.11 -19.52 -28.70
C LEU A 345 -1.79 -18.28 -29.25
N LEU A 346 -2.25 -17.39 -28.38
CA LEU A 346 -2.83 -16.11 -28.77
C LEU A 346 -1.74 -15.04 -28.67
N GLY A 347 -1.60 -14.23 -29.71
CA GLY A 347 -0.48 -13.32 -29.86
C GLY A 347 0.68 -13.99 -30.60
N LEU A 348 0.96 -13.50 -31.80
CA LEU A 348 2.02 -13.97 -32.71
C LEU A 348 2.90 -12.81 -33.20
N SER A 349 2.83 -11.67 -32.52
CA SER A 349 3.58 -10.45 -32.87
C SER A 349 5.09 -10.60 -32.72
N GLU A 350 5.54 -11.59 -31.94
CA GLU A 350 6.95 -11.92 -31.70
C GLU A 350 7.30 -13.30 -32.28
N PRO A 351 7.77 -13.40 -33.53
CA PRO A 351 8.08 -14.67 -34.18
C PRO A 351 9.10 -15.55 -33.45
N ASP A 352 10.07 -14.94 -32.78
CA ASP A 352 11.09 -15.68 -32.03
C ASP A 352 10.51 -16.43 -30.82
N ALA A 353 9.45 -15.91 -30.20
CA ALA A 353 8.71 -16.61 -29.15
C ALA A 353 7.98 -17.85 -29.70
N VAL A 354 7.38 -17.74 -30.90
CA VAL A 354 6.74 -18.89 -31.58
C VAL A 354 7.78 -19.96 -31.94
N ALA A 355 8.93 -19.55 -32.47
CA ALA A 355 10.03 -20.45 -32.79
C ALA A 355 10.58 -21.16 -31.53
N MET A 356 10.70 -20.42 -30.42
CA MET A 356 11.09 -20.99 -29.13
C MET A 356 10.11 -22.09 -28.68
N TRP A 357 8.79 -21.86 -28.78
CA TRP A 357 7.79 -22.87 -28.41
C TRP A 357 7.85 -24.11 -29.30
N LEU A 358 8.01 -23.93 -30.62
CA LEU A 358 8.17 -25.01 -31.59
C LEU A 358 9.42 -25.86 -31.34
N GLU A 359 10.52 -25.24 -30.92
CA GLU A 359 11.75 -25.95 -30.54
C GLU A 359 11.61 -26.65 -29.19
N TYR A 360 11.08 -25.97 -28.17
CA TYR A 360 10.97 -26.53 -26.82
C TYR A 360 9.99 -27.70 -26.77
N LEU A 361 8.82 -27.57 -27.40
CA LEU A 361 7.78 -28.60 -27.45
C LEU A 361 7.91 -29.43 -28.74
N SER A 362 8.92 -30.29 -28.79
CA SER A 362 9.40 -30.92 -30.03
C SER A 362 8.38 -31.76 -30.80
N LYS A 363 7.28 -32.19 -30.15
CA LYS A 363 6.18 -32.96 -30.78
C LYS A 363 4.84 -32.25 -30.76
N ALA A 364 4.77 -31.01 -30.27
CA ALA A 364 3.52 -30.28 -30.20
C ALA A 364 3.06 -29.81 -31.59
N LYS A 365 1.74 -29.72 -31.74
CA LYS A 365 1.08 -28.92 -32.77
C LYS A 365 0.67 -27.59 -32.14
N LEU A 366 0.89 -26.49 -32.85
CA LEU A 366 0.49 -25.15 -32.40
C LEU A 366 -0.62 -24.63 -33.30
N THR A 367 -1.67 -24.08 -32.68
CA THR A 367 -2.63 -23.20 -33.35
C THR A 367 -2.40 -21.79 -32.84
N GLY A 368 -1.76 -20.96 -33.67
CA GLY A 368 -1.55 -19.54 -33.40
C GLY A 368 -2.79 -18.73 -33.79
N ILE A 369 -3.20 -17.80 -32.94
CA ILE A 369 -4.36 -16.91 -33.16
C ILE A 369 -3.89 -15.47 -32.97
N ASP A 370 -4.07 -14.64 -34.00
CA ASP A 370 -3.71 -13.23 -33.93
C ASP A 370 -4.64 -12.38 -34.82
N ALA A 371 -4.82 -11.10 -34.48
CA ALA A 371 -5.56 -10.15 -35.30
C ALA A 371 -4.84 -9.88 -36.64
N ASP A 372 -3.51 -9.93 -36.61
CA ASP A 372 -2.63 -9.74 -37.75
C ASP A 372 -2.13 -11.07 -38.32
N GLY A 373 -1.49 -10.99 -39.49
CA GLY A 373 -0.86 -12.15 -40.10
C GLY A 373 0.45 -12.49 -39.41
N PHE A 374 0.72 -13.77 -39.17
CA PHE A 374 2.02 -14.22 -38.66
C PHE A 374 3.13 -13.91 -39.67
N ALA A 375 4.16 -13.19 -39.22
CA ALA A 375 5.27 -12.74 -40.06
C ALA A 375 6.51 -13.67 -40.00
N GLY A 376 6.48 -14.72 -39.19
CA GLY A 376 7.61 -15.65 -39.03
C GLY A 376 7.64 -16.80 -40.06
N ASP A 377 8.61 -17.69 -39.86
CA ASP A 377 8.82 -18.85 -40.73
C ASP A 377 7.67 -19.86 -40.64
N LYS A 378 7.38 -20.50 -41.78
CA LYS A 378 6.38 -21.57 -41.84
C LYS A 378 6.93 -22.84 -41.20
N ASP A 379 6.18 -23.43 -40.27
CA ASP A 379 6.43 -24.76 -39.71
C ASP A 379 5.20 -25.66 -39.97
N ALA A 380 5.42 -26.92 -40.36
CA ALA A 380 4.34 -27.87 -40.62
C ALA A 380 3.46 -28.16 -39.37
N ARG A 381 3.96 -27.88 -38.17
CA ARG A 381 3.27 -28.02 -36.89
C ARG A 381 2.53 -26.75 -36.47
N LEU A 382 2.75 -25.62 -37.14
CA LEU A 382 2.09 -24.34 -36.83
C LEU A 382 0.94 -24.08 -37.81
N LYS A 383 -0.28 -24.00 -37.28
CA LYS A 383 -1.45 -23.50 -37.98
C LYS A 383 -1.77 -22.09 -37.48
N THR A 384 -1.86 -21.12 -38.37
CA THR A 384 -2.20 -19.72 -38.01
C THR A 384 -3.65 -19.41 -38.36
N ILE A 385 -4.37 -18.79 -37.44
CA ILE A 385 -5.75 -18.34 -37.60
C ILE A 385 -5.76 -16.83 -37.37
N ARG A 386 -6.30 -16.09 -38.35
CA ARG A 386 -6.48 -14.64 -38.21
C ARG A 386 -7.83 -14.33 -37.58
N ALA A 387 -7.86 -13.78 -36.37
CA ALA A 387 -9.07 -13.42 -35.65
C ALA A 387 -8.78 -12.38 -34.56
N THR A 388 -9.72 -11.47 -34.33
CA THR A 388 -9.65 -10.54 -33.20
C THR A 388 -10.34 -11.13 -31.96
N SER A 389 -10.00 -10.61 -30.79
CA SER A 389 -10.64 -10.96 -29.50
C SER A 389 -11.72 -9.95 -29.10
N ASP A 390 -12.26 -9.20 -30.06
CA ASP A 390 -13.26 -8.15 -29.80
C ASP A 390 -14.59 -8.71 -29.25
N SER A 391 -14.91 -9.98 -29.56
CA SER A 391 -16.08 -10.71 -29.06
C SER A 391 -15.81 -12.21 -28.92
N VAL A 392 -16.60 -12.89 -28.09
CA VAL A 392 -16.53 -14.35 -27.87
C VAL A 392 -16.80 -15.11 -29.17
N GLU A 393 -17.84 -14.71 -29.90
CA GLU A 393 -18.32 -15.40 -31.12
C GLU A 393 -17.28 -15.37 -32.25
N THR A 394 -16.48 -14.30 -32.31
CA THR A 394 -15.41 -14.15 -33.30
C THR A 394 -14.37 -15.25 -33.11
N LEU A 395 -13.91 -15.44 -31.88
CA LEU A 395 -12.95 -16.48 -31.52
C LEU A 395 -13.55 -17.88 -31.63
N GLU A 396 -14.80 -18.07 -31.20
CA GLU A 396 -15.50 -19.35 -31.32
C GLU A 396 -15.59 -19.81 -32.78
N ARG A 397 -16.02 -18.91 -33.67
CA ARG A 397 -16.13 -19.17 -35.12
C ARG A 397 -14.77 -19.46 -35.74
N ALA A 398 -13.78 -18.62 -35.43
CA ALA A 398 -12.42 -18.77 -35.97
C ALA A 398 -11.79 -20.11 -35.57
N THR A 399 -12.05 -20.56 -34.35
CA THR A 399 -11.49 -21.80 -33.79
C THR A 399 -12.46 -22.98 -33.84
N ALA A 400 -13.58 -22.90 -34.57
CA ALA A 400 -14.63 -23.93 -34.58
C ALA A 400 -14.13 -25.29 -35.09
N LYS A 401 -13.12 -25.29 -35.96
CA LYS A 401 -12.50 -26.48 -36.55
C LYS A 401 -11.16 -26.86 -35.90
N SER A 402 -10.83 -26.27 -34.75
CA SER A 402 -9.61 -26.61 -34.02
C SER A 402 -9.85 -27.85 -33.16
N ASP A 403 -8.89 -28.77 -33.17
CA ASP A 403 -8.86 -29.88 -32.22
C ASP A 403 -8.80 -29.32 -30.78
N PRO A 404 -9.31 -30.04 -29.76
CA PRO A 404 -9.20 -29.61 -28.37
C PRO A 404 -7.75 -29.34 -27.95
N PHE A 405 -7.55 -28.33 -27.11
CA PHE A 405 -6.24 -27.90 -26.65
C PHE A 405 -5.83 -28.66 -25.38
N ASP A 406 -4.56 -29.03 -25.29
CA ASP A 406 -3.94 -29.45 -24.02
C ASP A 406 -3.48 -28.22 -23.22
N VAL A 407 -3.05 -27.15 -23.91
CA VAL A 407 -2.67 -25.88 -23.30
C VAL A 407 -3.16 -24.71 -24.16
N VAL A 408 -3.61 -23.63 -23.53
CA VAL A 408 -3.84 -22.33 -24.16
C VAL A 408 -2.99 -21.29 -23.44
N LEU A 409 -2.21 -20.51 -24.18
CA LEU A 409 -1.43 -19.37 -23.70
C LEU A 409 -1.94 -18.09 -24.37
N ASP A 410 -2.41 -17.14 -23.58
CA ASP A 410 -2.87 -15.83 -24.03
C ASP A 410 -1.85 -14.73 -23.72
N ASP A 411 -1.10 -14.35 -24.75
CA ASP A 411 -0.11 -13.27 -24.76
C ASP A 411 -0.43 -12.28 -25.91
N ALA A 412 -1.72 -11.96 -26.08
CA ALA A 412 -2.20 -11.10 -27.17
C ALA A 412 -2.26 -9.62 -26.73
N SER A 413 -3.39 -8.94 -26.92
CA SER A 413 -3.48 -7.48 -26.70
C SER A 413 -3.37 -7.00 -25.25
N HIS A 414 -3.46 -7.89 -24.27
CA HIS A 414 -3.56 -7.61 -22.82
C HIS A 414 -4.74 -6.72 -22.38
N ALA A 415 -5.63 -6.32 -23.28
CA ALA A 415 -6.87 -5.63 -22.91
C ALA A 415 -7.79 -6.59 -22.13
N SER A 416 -8.36 -6.12 -21.01
CA SER A 416 -9.04 -6.99 -20.05
C SER A 416 -10.22 -7.73 -20.70
N HIS A 417 -11.03 -7.01 -21.46
CA HIS A 417 -12.18 -7.57 -22.16
C HIS A 417 -11.77 -8.58 -23.25
N HIS A 418 -10.66 -8.36 -23.95
CA HIS A 418 -10.14 -9.33 -24.92
C HIS A 418 -9.69 -10.64 -24.25
N GLN A 419 -8.97 -10.55 -23.14
CA GLN A 419 -8.57 -11.73 -22.35
C GLN A 419 -9.79 -12.50 -21.83
N GLN A 420 -10.84 -11.79 -21.41
CA GLN A 420 -12.07 -12.40 -20.93
C GLN A 420 -12.86 -13.07 -22.06
N HIS A 421 -12.98 -12.42 -23.22
CA HIS A 421 -13.60 -13.04 -24.40
C HIS A 421 -12.83 -14.29 -24.85
N ALA A 422 -11.50 -14.22 -24.88
CA ALA A 422 -10.64 -15.34 -25.23
C ALA A 422 -10.75 -16.51 -24.24
N PHE A 423 -10.78 -16.21 -22.94
CA PHE A 423 -11.00 -17.23 -21.92
C PHE A 423 -12.36 -17.89 -22.12
N THR A 424 -13.42 -17.10 -22.29
CA THR A 424 -14.77 -17.62 -22.48
C THR A 424 -14.92 -18.48 -23.73
N ALA A 425 -14.32 -18.08 -24.85
CA ALA A 425 -14.40 -18.81 -26.11
C ALA A 425 -13.56 -20.11 -26.12
N LEU A 426 -12.40 -20.12 -25.45
CA LEU A 426 -11.40 -21.18 -25.61
C LEU A 426 -11.32 -22.14 -24.42
N PHE A 427 -11.73 -21.73 -23.21
CA PHE A 427 -11.77 -22.63 -22.06
C PHE A 427 -12.67 -23.87 -22.27
N PRO A 428 -13.83 -23.78 -22.96
CA PRO A 428 -14.61 -24.96 -23.33
C PRO A 428 -13.85 -25.96 -24.22
N LYS A 429 -12.92 -25.46 -25.05
CA LYS A 429 -12.10 -26.25 -25.99
C LYS A 429 -10.84 -26.83 -25.36
N LEU A 430 -10.56 -26.50 -24.10
CA LEU A 430 -9.47 -27.10 -23.33
C LEU A 430 -9.86 -28.51 -22.88
N LYS A 431 -8.96 -29.47 -23.00
CA LYS A 431 -9.15 -30.85 -22.51
C LYS A 431 -9.18 -30.87 -20.97
N SER A 432 -9.82 -31.91 -20.41
CA SER A 432 -9.64 -32.24 -18.98
C SER A 432 -8.15 -32.48 -18.68
N GLY A 433 -7.66 -31.91 -17.58
CA GLY A 433 -6.24 -31.85 -17.25
C GLY A 433 -5.43 -30.81 -18.04
N GLY A 434 -6.08 -29.98 -18.86
CA GLY A 434 -5.43 -28.93 -19.64
C GLY A 434 -5.16 -27.66 -18.83
N LEU A 435 -4.28 -26.81 -19.36
CA LEU A 435 -3.89 -25.52 -18.77
C LEU A 435 -4.35 -24.34 -19.62
N TYR A 436 -4.92 -23.31 -18.98
CA TYR A 436 -5.13 -21.99 -19.57
C TYR A 436 -4.25 -20.98 -18.85
N ILE A 437 -3.43 -20.25 -19.59
CA ILE A 437 -2.49 -19.26 -19.05
C ILE A 437 -2.78 -17.91 -19.70
N ILE A 438 -2.83 -16.84 -18.89
CA ILE A 438 -2.98 -15.46 -19.36
C ILE A 438 -1.80 -14.62 -18.86
N GLU A 439 -1.10 -13.96 -19.77
CA GLU A 439 0.02 -13.08 -19.48
C GLU A 439 -0.38 -11.61 -19.22
N ASP A 440 0.56 -10.89 -18.61
CA ASP A 440 0.55 -9.44 -18.38
C ASP A 440 -0.74 -8.80 -17.88
N LEU A 441 -1.34 -9.42 -16.85
CA LEU A 441 -2.52 -8.89 -16.15
C LEU A 441 -2.29 -7.52 -15.47
N ARG A 442 -1.05 -7.08 -15.32
CA ARG A 442 -0.66 -5.82 -14.65
C ARG A 442 -0.75 -4.58 -15.55
N PHE A 443 -0.85 -4.75 -16.87
CA PHE A 443 -0.81 -3.68 -17.86
C PHE A 443 -1.97 -3.82 -18.86
N GLN A 444 -2.67 -2.72 -19.12
CA GLN A 444 -3.75 -2.66 -20.10
C GLN A 444 -3.48 -1.49 -21.06
N PRO A 445 -3.51 -1.71 -22.39
CA PRO A 445 -3.32 -0.65 -23.38
C PRO A 445 -4.50 0.33 -23.38
N LYS A 446 -4.23 1.61 -23.09
CA LYS A 446 -5.26 2.65 -22.93
C LYS A 446 -6.19 2.80 -24.15
N GLN A 447 -5.67 2.58 -25.35
CA GLN A 447 -6.39 2.79 -26.61
C GLN A 447 -7.38 1.66 -26.91
N LEU A 448 -7.15 0.46 -26.39
CA LEU A 448 -8.01 -0.70 -26.60
C LEU A 448 -8.89 -0.98 -25.38
N GLU A 449 -8.44 -0.64 -24.18
CA GLU A 449 -9.16 -0.97 -22.95
C GLU A 449 -10.56 -0.31 -22.89
N LYS A 450 -11.60 -1.15 -22.78
CA LYS A 450 -12.98 -0.69 -22.66
C LYS A 450 -13.34 -0.36 -21.20
N SER A 451 -13.83 0.86 -20.97
CA SER A 451 -14.38 1.26 -19.68
C SER A 451 -15.60 0.40 -19.33
N GLY A 452 -15.72 -0.01 -18.07
CA GLY A 452 -16.84 -0.80 -17.57
C GLY A 452 -16.51 -2.29 -17.40
N TYR A 453 -15.54 -2.84 -18.13
CA TYR A 453 -15.06 -4.20 -17.87
C TYR A 453 -14.16 -4.22 -16.64
N PRO A 454 -14.35 -5.18 -15.70
CA PRO A 454 -13.38 -5.39 -14.64
C PRO A 454 -12.06 -5.85 -15.25
N ARG A 455 -10.93 -5.50 -14.62
CA ARG A 455 -9.65 -6.07 -15.02
C ARG A 455 -9.65 -7.57 -14.80
N THR A 456 -9.05 -8.33 -15.72
CA THR A 456 -9.02 -9.81 -15.65
C THR A 456 -8.42 -10.31 -14.33
N ALA A 457 -7.33 -9.71 -13.84
CA ALA A 457 -6.79 -10.02 -12.50
C ALA A 457 -7.83 -9.81 -11.39
N VAL A 458 -8.56 -8.68 -11.39
CA VAL A 458 -9.56 -8.38 -10.37
C VAL A 458 -10.71 -9.38 -10.43
N LEU A 459 -11.14 -9.74 -11.63
CA LEU A 459 -12.20 -10.72 -11.87
C LEU A 459 -11.85 -12.10 -11.27
N PHE A 460 -10.65 -12.61 -11.56
CA PHE A 460 -10.22 -13.91 -11.02
C PHE A 460 -9.82 -13.84 -9.53
N GLN A 461 -9.29 -12.71 -9.04
CA GLN A 461 -9.07 -12.51 -7.59
C GLN A 461 -10.39 -12.52 -6.81
N ASN A 462 -11.46 -11.94 -7.37
CA ASN A 462 -12.80 -12.02 -6.78
C ASN A 462 -13.28 -13.47 -6.71
N TYR A 463 -13.13 -14.23 -7.80
CA TYR A 463 -13.44 -15.67 -7.77
C TYR A 463 -12.65 -16.42 -6.69
N LEU A 464 -11.35 -16.16 -6.53
CA LEU A 464 -10.53 -16.81 -5.49
C LEU A 464 -11.00 -16.47 -4.06
N ARG A 465 -11.62 -15.31 -3.86
CA ARG A 465 -12.15 -14.87 -2.55
C ARG A 465 -13.57 -15.36 -2.28
N GLU A 466 -14.45 -15.20 -3.26
CA GLU A 466 -15.91 -15.35 -3.11
C GLU A 466 -16.43 -16.68 -3.68
N GLY A 467 -15.63 -17.39 -4.49
CA GLY A 467 -16.00 -18.64 -5.14
C GLY A 467 -16.90 -18.51 -6.38
N GLY A 468 -17.18 -17.28 -6.82
CA GLY A 468 -18.01 -16.96 -7.99
C GLY A 468 -17.54 -15.71 -8.73
N PHE A 469 -18.03 -15.54 -9.95
CA PHE A 469 -17.74 -14.38 -10.80
C PHE A 469 -18.91 -13.40 -10.78
N ALA A 470 -18.60 -12.12 -10.60
CA ALA A 470 -19.52 -11.00 -10.80
C ALA A 470 -19.01 -10.16 -11.96
N HIS A 471 -19.84 -9.96 -12.98
CA HIS A 471 -19.44 -9.33 -14.23
C HIS A 471 -20.60 -8.48 -14.81
N PRO A 472 -20.34 -7.28 -15.37
CA PRO A 472 -21.38 -6.38 -15.90
C PRO A 472 -22.06 -6.91 -17.16
N ASP A 473 -21.37 -7.76 -17.93
CA ASP A 473 -21.94 -8.52 -19.04
C ASP A 473 -22.51 -9.85 -18.49
N PRO A 474 -23.84 -10.08 -18.56
CA PRO A 474 -24.48 -11.27 -17.99
C PRO A 474 -24.10 -12.55 -18.72
N ASP A 475 -23.82 -12.52 -20.02
CA ASP A 475 -23.48 -13.72 -20.79
C ASP A 475 -22.08 -14.22 -20.39
N ILE A 476 -21.14 -13.29 -20.22
CA ILE A 476 -19.80 -13.60 -19.69
C ILE A 476 -19.91 -14.07 -18.23
N GLN A 477 -20.74 -13.42 -17.41
CA GLN A 477 -20.93 -13.81 -16.01
C GLN A 477 -21.41 -15.27 -15.90
N ASP A 478 -22.44 -15.62 -16.67
CA ASP A 478 -23.06 -16.94 -16.63
C ASP A 478 -22.10 -18.01 -17.16
N ALA A 479 -21.38 -17.71 -18.25
CA ALA A 479 -20.36 -18.60 -18.79
C ALA A 479 -19.25 -18.90 -17.76
N LEU A 480 -18.64 -17.86 -17.16
CA LEU A 480 -17.58 -18.03 -16.17
C LEU A 480 -18.07 -18.77 -14.91
N ASN A 481 -19.28 -18.48 -14.45
CA ASN A 481 -19.89 -19.19 -13.32
C ASN A 481 -20.27 -20.64 -13.67
N GLY A 482 -20.52 -20.95 -14.92
CA GLY A 482 -20.63 -22.33 -15.41
C GLY A 482 -19.28 -23.04 -15.39
N PHE A 483 -18.22 -22.41 -15.90
CA PHE A 483 -16.89 -23.00 -16.00
C PHE A 483 -16.23 -23.31 -14.66
N ARG A 484 -16.59 -22.60 -13.59
CA ARG A 484 -15.99 -22.81 -12.26
C ARG A 484 -16.10 -24.26 -11.76
N ALA A 485 -17.12 -25.02 -12.20
CA ALA A 485 -17.29 -26.42 -11.84
C ALA A 485 -16.17 -27.31 -12.42
N ASP A 486 -15.59 -26.87 -13.54
CA ASP A 486 -14.49 -27.51 -14.25
C ASP A 486 -13.13 -26.96 -13.80
N PHE A 487 -13.05 -26.05 -12.82
CA PHE A 487 -11.76 -25.61 -12.29
C PHE A 487 -11.25 -26.63 -11.27
N SER A 488 -10.05 -27.17 -11.50
CA SER A 488 -9.32 -27.96 -10.51
C SER A 488 -8.12 -27.20 -9.92
N GLY A 489 -7.70 -26.11 -10.55
CA GLY A 489 -6.77 -25.13 -9.98
C GLY A 489 -6.95 -23.76 -10.63
N CYS A 490 -6.78 -22.70 -9.84
CA CYS A 490 -6.78 -21.31 -10.32
C CYS A 490 -5.76 -20.55 -9.49
N PHE A 491 -4.71 -20.03 -10.13
CA PHE A 491 -3.60 -19.38 -9.45
C PHE A 491 -3.27 -18.07 -10.15
N ILE A 492 -3.12 -17.01 -9.37
CA ILE A 492 -2.65 -15.70 -9.85
C ILE A 492 -1.30 -15.43 -9.20
N PHE A 493 -0.31 -15.16 -10.04
CA PHE A 493 1.07 -14.92 -9.61
C PHE A 493 1.45 -13.47 -9.81
N GLN A 494 2.13 -12.90 -8.81
CA GLN A 494 2.62 -11.53 -8.84
C GLN A 494 3.89 -11.42 -9.69
N ALA A 495 4.14 -10.21 -10.20
CA ALA A 495 5.26 -9.98 -11.09
C ALA A 495 6.60 -10.39 -10.48
N GLN A 496 7.42 -11.08 -11.28
CA GLN A 496 8.72 -11.62 -10.85
C GLN A 496 8.64 -12.47 -9.56
N TRP A 497 7.46 -13.03 -9.26
CA TRP A 497 7.16 -13.85 -8.09
C TRP A 497 7.27 -13.13 -6.74
N HIS A 498 7.29 -11.79 -6.74
CA HIS A 498 7.31 -11.00 -5.52
C HIS A 498 5.89 -10.70 -5.06
N LYS A 499 5.52 -11.20 -3.88
CA LYS A 499 4.18 -11.01 -3.27
C LYS A 499 3.71 -9.55 -3.14
N ASP A 500 4.64 -8.60 -3.12
CA ASP A 500 4.36 -7.17 -2.97
C ASP A 500 4.20 -6.45 -4.32
N LYS A 501 4.39 -7.16 -5.45
CA LYS A 501 4.17 -6.63 -6.80
C LYS A 501 2.76 -6.95 -7.29
N ARG A 502 2.34 -6.30 -8.39
CA ARG A 502 1.02 -6.51 -9.01
C ARG A 502 0.92 -7.90 -9.64
N ASP A 503 -0.31 -8.41 -9.71
CA ASP A 503 -0.67 -9.64 -10.41
C ASP A 503 -0.27 -9.58 -11.89
N GLN A 504 0.43 -10.60 -12.37
CA GLN A 504 1.01 -10.63 -13.71
C GLN A 504 0.52 -11.81 -14.54
N VAL A 505 0.41 -13.02 -13.97
CA VAL A 505 0.04 -14.23 -14.70
C VAL A 505 -1.11 -14.94 -14.00
N LEU A 506 -2.08 -15.40 -14.78
CA LEU A 506 -3.12 -16.33 -14.35
C LEU A 506 -2.83 -17.71 -14.93
N VAL A 507 -3.00 -18.75 -14.11
CA VAL A 507 -2.98 -20.15 -14.54
C VAL A 507 -4.25 -20.83 -14.03
N VAL A 508 -5.07 -21.33 -14.95
CA VAL A 508 -6.25 -22.15 -14.66
C VAL A 508 -6.01 -23.56 -15.16
N HIS A 509 -6.21 -24.54 -14.29
CA HIS A 509 -6.15 -25.96 -14.63
C HIS A 509 -7.57 -26.53 -14.68
N LYS A 510 -7.90 -27.19 -15.80
CA LYS A 510 -9.23 -27.77 -16.03
C LYS A 510 -9.32 -29.17 -15.46
N ARG A 511 -10.43 -29.46 -14.76
CA ARG A 511 -10.76 -30.75 -14.17
C ARG A 511 -10.96 -31.82 -15.23
#